data_AF-A0A538ASC0-F1
#
_entry.id   AF-A0A538ASC0-F1
#
_cell.length_a   1.000
_cell.length_b   1.000
_cell.length_c   1.000
_cell.angle_alpha   90.00
_cell.angle_beta   90.00
_cell.angle_gamma   90.00
#
_symmetry.space_group_name_H-M   'P 1'
#
loop_
_entity.id
_entity.type
_entity.pdbx_description
1 polymer ?
#
loop_
_entity_poly.entity_id
_entity_poly.type
_entity_poly.pdbx_seq_one_letter_code
_entity_poly.pdbx_strand_id
1 'polypeptide(L)'
;MATTPPVSGSPRTARVLDPSFVEHLDESSLAEVRRRRDEALAEREFQSYLRRLVQVRQDILRSERERRAAGGVSAPLVERLTSVLSTGPTGTGRGEALRVTLTDQDIVEAERRVDGFLEDVDLFHPEGLDDDRLADTMAQLEHEERAISDARTAVIKVHDRLQSELMRRYREDPSLITNEV
;
A
#
# COMPACT_ATOMS: atom_id res chain seq x y z
N MET A 1 9.32 14.67 -24.74
CA MET A 1 9.67 13.24 -24.61
C MET A 1 8.72 12.68 -23.57
N ALA A 2 7.77 11.85 -23.99
CA ALA A 2 6.78 11.25 -23.10
C ALA A 2 7.48 10.19 -22.26
N THR A 3 7.55 10.42 -20.95
CA THR A 3 7.97 9.41 -19.98
C THR A 3 6.88 8.35 -19.96
N THR A 4 7.19 7.16 -20.47
CA THR A 4 6.34 5.97 -20.33
C THR A 4 5.99 5.80 -18.85
N PRO A 5 4.71 5.71 -18.45
CA PRO A 5 4.37 5.46 -17.06
C PRO A 5 4.87 4.06 -16.68
N PRO A 6 5.40 3.86 -15.46
CA PRO A 6 5.72 2.52 -15.00
C PRO A 6 4.45 1.66 -15.08
N VAL A 7 4.57 0.46 -15.61
CA VAL A 7 3.49 -0.54 -15.80
C VAL A 7 2.99 -1.10 -14.44
N SER A 8 3.17 -0.35 -13.35
CA SER A 8 3.02 -0.81 -11.96
C SER A 8 2.09 0.14 -11.20
N GLY A 9 0.89 0.38 -11.72
CA GLY A 9 -0.16 1.15 -11.05
C GLY A 9 -1.50 0.48 -11.30
N SER A 10 -2.34 0.31 -10.28
CA SER A 10 -3.72 -0.07 -10.54
C SER A 10 -4.35 1.04 -11.40
N PRO A 11 -5.36 0.75 -12.24
CA PRO A 11 -6.10 1.80 -12.95
C PRO A 11 -6.66 2.87 -12.00
N ARG A 12 -6.95 2.50 -10.74
CA ARG A 12 -7.38 3.42 -9.68
C ARG A 12 -6.22 4.30 -9.21
N THR A 13 -5.02 3.74 -8.96
CA THR A 13 -3.82 4.51 -8.60
C THR A 13 -3.54 5.59 -9.63
N ALA A 14 -3.54 5.21 -10.92
CA ALA A 14 -3.27 6.14 -12.02
C ALA A 14 -4.29 7.28 -12.06
N ARG A 15 -5.58 6.97 -11.86
CA ARG A 15 -6.65 7.96 -11.85
C ARG A 15 -6.58 8.91 -10.65
N VAL A 16 -6.36 8.38 -9.45
CA VAL A 16 -6.29 9.18 -8.21
C VAL A 16 -5.07 10.10 -8.20
N LEU A 17 -3.96 9.66 -8.78
CA LEU A 17 -2.72 10.44 -8.85
C LEU A 17 -2.64 11.37 -10.08
N ASP A 18 -3.62 11.30 -10.99
CA ASP A 18 -3.70 12.25 -12.09
C ASP A 18 -3.99 13.67 -11.54
N PRO A 19 -3.22 14.70 -11.93
CA PRO A 19 -3.46 16.07 -11.45
C PRO A 19 -4.89 16.55 -11.66
N SER A 20 -5.55 16.14 -12.74
CA SER A 20 -6.94 16.49 -13.05
C SER A 20 -7.95 15.97 -12.02
N PHE A 21 -7.58 14.97 -11.21
CA PHE A 21 -8.43 14.41 -10.16
C PHE A 21 -8.80 15.46 -9.09
N VAL A 22 -7.90 16.42 -8.83
CA VAL A 22 -8.09 17.50 -7.84
C VAL A 22 -8.21 18.89 -8.47
N GLU A 23 -8.37 18.97 -9.79
CA GLU A 23 -8.65 20.23 -10.50
C GLU A 23 -10.15 20.55 -10.48
N HIS A 24 -10.46 21.86 -10.62
CA HIS A 24 -11.83 22.40 -10.69
C HIS A 24 -12.75 21.90 -9.56
N LEU A 25 -12.19 21.75 -8.36
CA LEU A 25 -12.93 21.24 -7.21
C LEU A 25 -14.02 22.20 -6.76
N ASP A 26 -13.88 23.49 -7.00
CA ASP A 26 -14.86 24.55 -6.72
C ASP A 26 -16.06 24.51 -7.68
N GLU A 27 -15.82 24.16 -8.94
CA GLU A 27 -16.86 24.00 -9.96
C GLU A 27 -17.58 22.64 -9.88
N SER A 28 -16.96 21.65 -9.22
CA SER A 28 -17.50 20.30 -9.07
C SER A 28 -18.71 20.26 -8.12
N SER A 29 -19.64 19.32 -8.36
CA SER A 29 -20.76 19.10 -7.43
C SER A 29 -20.27 18.53 -6.10
N LEU A 30 -21.01 18.75 -5.01
CA LEU A 30 -20.65 18.19 -3.69
C LEU A 30 -20.56 16.66 -3.73
N ALA A 31 -21.48 16.01 -4.45
CA ALA A 31 -21.49 14.56 -4.64
C ALA A 31 -20.22 14.07 -5.37
N GLU A 32 -19.74 14.81 -6.36
CA GLU A 32 -18.51 14.45 -7.08
C GLU A 32 -17.27 14.57 -6.19
N VAL A 33 -17.16 15.64 -5.39
CA VAL A 33 -16.05 15.78 -4.43
C VAL A 33 -16.07 14.66 -3.38
N ARG A 34 -17.26 14.27 -2.88
CA ARG A 34 -17.41 13.11 -1.99
C ARG A 34 -16.97 11.81 -2.65
N ARG A 35 -17.43 11.54 -3.87
CA ARG A 35 -17.05 10.35 -4.65
C ARG A 35 -15.54 10.25 -4.85
N ARG A 36 -14.89 11.36 -5.25
CA ARG A 36 -13.43 11.42 -5.42
C ARG A 36 -12.70 11.20 -4.09
N ARG A 37 -13.20 11.75 -2.99
CA ARG A 37 -12.64 11.55 -1.64
C ARG A 37 -12.72 10.09 -1.23
N ASP A 38 -13.86 9.44 -1.44
CA ASP A 38 -14.05 8.02 -1.11
C ASP A 38 -13.16 7.12 -1.97
N GLU A 39 -13.00 7.45 -3.26
CA GLU A 39 -12.09 6.76 -4.17
C GLU A 39 -10.62 6.91 -3.75
N ALA A 40 -10.18 8.12 -3.37
CA ALA A 40 -8.84 8.36 -2.86
C ALA A 40 -8.60 7.65 -1.52
N LEU A 41 -9.60 7.56 -0.66
CA LEU A 41 -9.52 6.81 0.60
C LEU A 41 -9.36 5.31 0.33
N ALA A 42 -10.19 4.73 -0.55
CA ALA A 42 -10.09 3.33 -0.95
C ALA A 42 -8.71 3.01 -1.54
N GLU A 43 -8.16 3.89 -2.38
CA GLU A 43 -6.81 3.75 -2.92
C GLU A 43 -5.73 3.82 -1.83
N ARG A 44 -5.86 4.72 -0.85
CA ARG A 44 -4.90 4.78 0.28
C ARG A 44 -4.89 3.47 1.06
N GLU A 45 -6.06 2.86 1.28
CA GLU A 45 -6.17 1.60 2.02
C GLU A 45 -5.60 0.44 1.20
N PHE A 46 -5.84 0.41 -0.11
CA PHE A 46 -5.20 -0.54 -1.04
C PHE A 46 -3.68 -0.46 -0.97
N GLN A 47 -3.09 0.75 -1.07
CA GLN A 47 -1.64 0.95 -0.98
C GLN A 47 -1.08 0.50 0.38
N SER A 48 -1.84 0.73 1.47
CA SER A 48 -1.44 0.31 2.82
C SER A 48 -1.41 -1.21 2.97
N TYR A 49 -2.41 -1.89 2.39
CA TYR A 49 -2.47 -3.34 2.38
C TYR A 49 -1.38 -3.98 1.52
N LEU A 50 -1.20 -3.48 0.30
CA LEU A 50 -0.14 -3.90 -0.61
C LEU A 50 1.24 -3.75 0.03
N ARG A 51 1.51 -2.59 0.66
CA ARG A 51 2.75 -2.35 1.42
C ARG A 51 2.95 -3.39 2.51
N ARG A 52 1.89 -3.72 3.26
CA ARG A 52 1.97 -4.71 4.34
C ARG A 52 2.32 -6.10 3.82
N LEU A 53 1.73 -6.51 2.69
CA LEU A 53 2.09 -7.78 2.06
C LEU A 53 3.57 -7.81 1.68
N VAL A 54 4.08 -6.78 1.01
CA VAL A 54 5.52 -6.68 0.64
C VAL A 54 6.42 -6.77 1.87
N GLN A 55 6.09 -6.04 2.95
CA GLN A 55 6.86 -6.08 4.20
C GLN A 55 6.90 -7.49 4.81
N VAL A 56 5.79 -8.23 4.80
CA VAL A 56 5.76 -9.62 5.29
C VAL A 56 6.73 -10.50 4.50
N ARG A 57 6.83 -10.31 3.18
CA ARG A 57 7.78 -11.06 2.35
C ARG A 57 9.23 -10.64 2.61
N GLN A 58 9.49 -9.35 2.78
CA GLN A 58 10.81 -8.86 3.19
C GLN A 58 11.24 -9.46 4.54
N ASP A 59 10.32 -9.60 5.48
CA ASP A 59 10.57 -10.19 6.79
C ASP A 59 10.94 -11.69 6.68
N ILE A 60 10.29 -12.45 5.79
CA ILE A 60 10.65 -13.85 5.47
C ILE A 60 12.09 -13.92 4.94
N LEU A 61 12.42 -13.13 3.92
CA LEU A 61 13.74 -13.15 3.28
C LEU A 61 14.84 -12.62 4.22
N ARG A 62 14.53 -11.65 5.08
CA ARG A 62 15.45 -11.17 6.12
C ARG A 62 15.77 -12.29 7.11
N SER A 63 14.74 -13.04 7.54
CA SER A 63 14.91 -14.19 8.43
C SER A 63 15.79 -15.29 7.82
N GLU A 64 15.64 -15.54 6.52
CA GLU A 64 16.52 -16.43 5.76
C GLU A 64 17.99 -15.96 5.80
N ARG A 65 18.23 -14.70 5.44
CA ARG A 65 19.58 -14.10 5.44
C ARG A 65 20.23 -14.16 6.82
N GLU A 66 19.46 -13.88 7.87
CA GLU A 66 19.93 -13.97 9.26
C GLU A 66 20.29 -15.40 9.66
N ARG A 67 19.51 -16.42 9.23
CA ARG A 67 19.88 -17.82 9.45
C ARG A 67 21.22 -18.16 8.78
N ARG A 68 21.45 -17.72 7.54
CA ARG A 68 22.72 -17.98 6.83
C ARG A 68 23.90 -17.35 7.55
N ALA A 69 23.75 -16.09 7.99
CA ALA A 69 24.77 -15.40 8.78
C ALA A 69 25.08 -16.09 10.12
N ALA A 70 24.10 -16.77 10.72
CA ALA A 70 24.27 -17.57 11.94
C ALA A 70 24.77 -19.01 11.69
N GLY A 71 25.21 -19.33 10.46
CA GLY A 71 25.76 -20.65 10.12
C GLY A 71 24.71 -21.76 9.95
N GLY A 72 23.47 -21.42 9.61
CA GLY A 72 22.42 -22.39 9.29
C GLY A 72 21.66 -22.94 10.50
N VAL A 73 22.09 -22.62 11.73
CA VAL A 73 21.47 -23.11 12.96
C VAL A 73 20.39 -22.12 13.42
N SER A 74 19.14 -22.35 13.04
CA SER A 74 18.00 -21.56 13.53
C SER A 74 16.71 -22.37 13.54
N ALA A 75 15.77 -21.94 14.38
CA ALA A 75 14.43 -22.53 14.49
C ALA A 75 13.68 -22.51 13.14
N PRO A 76 12.73 -23.43 12.89
CA PRO A 76 11.94 -23.49 11.65
C PRO A 76 11.32 -22.13 11.27
N LEU A 77 11.16 -21.87 9.96
CA LEU A 77 10.63 -20.61 9.42
C LEU A 77 9.31 -20.17 10.09
N VAL A 78 8.43 -21.12 10.40
CA VAL A 78 7.14 -20.89 11.08
C VAL A 78 7.33 -20.28 12.47
N GLU A 79 8.30 -20.76 13.25
CA GLU A 79 8.60 -20.24 14.59
C GLU A 79 9.20 -18.82 14.50
N ARG A 80 10.03 -18.57 13.48
CA ARG A 80 10.62 -17.24 13.22
C ARG A 80 9.57 -16.22 12.78
N LEU A 81 8.68 -16.61 11.86
CA LEU A 81 7.58 -15.74 11.42
C LEU A 81 6.64 -15.39 12.57
N THR A 82 6.36 -16.35 13.44
CA THR A 82 5.55 -16.10 14.65
C THR A 82 6.22 -15.04 15.54
N SER A 83 7.53 -15.10 15.72
CA SER A 83 8.29 -14.08 16.48
C SER A 83 8.30 -12.70 15.81
N VAL A 84 8.50 -12.64 14.48
CA VAL A 84 8.51 -11.37 13.73
C VAL A 84 7.13 -10.72 13.69
N LEU A 85 6.08 -11.53 13.48
CA LEU A 85 4.69 -11.05 13.52
C LEU A 85 4.26 -10.62 14.93
N SER A 86 4.78 -11.27 15.98
CA SER A 86 4.51 -10.90 17.39
C SER A 86 5.23 -9.64 17.83
N THR A 87 6.38 -9.31 17.21
CA THR A 87 7.13 -8.08 17.53
C THR A 87 6.39 -6.83 17.03
N GLY A 88 5.48 -6.99 16.07
CA GLY A 88 4.56 -5.94 15.61
C GLY A 88 5.26 -4.77 14.91
N PRO A 89 4.59 -4.06 14.00
CA PRO A 89 5.16 -2.87 13.40
C PRO A 89 5.34 -1.76 14.45
N THR A 90 6.54 -1.22 14.59
CA THR A 90 6.84 0.04 15.30
C THR A 90 6.45 1.25 14.45
N GLY A 91 5.24 1.24 13.89
CA GLY A 91 4.70 2.33 13.11
C GLY A 91 3.79 3.20 13.97
N THR A 92 4.07 4.50 14.05
CA THR A 92 3.20 5.53 14.69
C THR A 92 1.94 5.82 13.88
N GLY A 93 1.33 4.81 13.27
CA GLY A 93 0.03 4.93 12.64
C GLY A 93 -1.01 5.17 13.72
N ARG A 94 -1.43 6.43 13.90
CA ARG A 94 -2.61 6.77 14.70
C ARG A 94 -3.71 5.79 14.34
N GLY A 95 -4.21 5.08 15.35
CA GLY A 95 -5.28 4.09 15.24
C GLY A 95 -6.56 4.73 14.73
N GLU A 96 -6.65 4.90 13.42
CA GLU A 96 -7.87 5.23 12.72
C GLU A 96 -8.57 3.90 12.42
N ALA A 97 -9.35 3.46 13.39
CA ALA A 97 -10.15 2.24 13.31
C ALA A 97 -11.16 2.36 12.17
N LEU A 98 -10.91 1.63 11.08
CA LEU A 98 -11.83 1.05 10.08
C LEU A 98 -12.96 1.97 9.54
N ARG A 99 -12.98 2.20 8.21
CA ARG A 99 -14.19 2.11 7.34
C ARG A 99 -13.94 2.53 5.88
N VAL A 100 -12.98 1.88 5.24
CA VAL A 100 -13.20 1.38 3.87
C VAL A 100 -12.73 -0.06 3.89
N THR A 101 -13.67 -0.99 3.78
CA THR A 101 -13.33 -2.41 3.62
C THR A 101 -12.78 -2.56 2.22
N LEU A 102 -11.54 -3.03 2.09
CA LEU A 102 -10.99 -3.48 0.81
C LEU A 102 -11.99 -4.44 0.18
N THR A 103 -12.26 -4.26 -1.11
CA THR A 103 -13.09 -5.21 -1.84
C THR A 103 -12.32 -6.52 -2.05
N ASP A 104 -13.02 -7.63 -2.28
CA ASP A 104 -12.38 -8.89 -2.66
C ASP A 104 -11.48 -8.71 -3.90
N GLN A 105 -11.88 -7.83 -4.82
CA GLN A 105 -11.09 -7.48 -6.00
C GLN A 105 -9.80 -6.77 -5.64
N ASP A 106 -9.83 -5.83 -4.68
CA ASP A 106 -8.63 -5.12 -4.21
C ASP A 106 -7.65 -6.10 -3.54
N ILE A 107 -8.17 -7.05 -2.75
CA ILE A 107 -7.34 -8.09 -2.10
C ILE A 107 -6.64 -8.94 -3.15
N VAL A 108 -7.41 -9.51 -4.10
CA VAL A 108 -6.88 -10.35 -5.17
C VAL A 108 -5.89 -9.58 -6.06
N GLU A 109 -6.13 -8.29 -6.31
CA GLU A 109 -5.18 -7.46 -7.06
C GLU A 109 -3.88 -7.23 -6.32
N ALA A 110 -3.95 -6.92 -5.02
CA ALA A 110 -2.76 -6.73 -4.20
C ALA A 110 -1.93 -8.01 -4.09
N GLU A 111 -2.57 -9.16 -3.86
CA GLU A 111 -1.90 -10.47 -3.83
C GLU A 111 -1.20 -10.77 -5.16
N ARG A 112 -1.91 -10.66 -6.28
CA ARG A 112 -1.34 -10.87 -7.62
C ARG A 112 -0.12 -9.99 -7.86
N ARG A 113 -0.17 -8.74 -7.42
CA ARG A 113 0.91 -7.77 -7.61
C ARG A 113 2.15 -8.13 -6.80
N VAL A 114 1.97 -8.55 -5.55
CA VAL A 114 3.08 -9.02 -4.72
C VAL A 114 3.70 -10.30 -5.28
N ASP A 115 2.87 -11.24 -5.74
CA ASP A 115 3.35 -12.47 -6.36
C ASP A 115 4.15 -12.18 -7.64
N GLY A 116 3.75 -11.16 -8.41
CA GLY A 116 4.51 -10.69 -9.58
C GLY A 116 5.90 -10.13 -9.24
N PHE A 117 6.13 -9.64 -8.01
CA PHE A 117 7.47 -9.22 -7.57
C PHE A 117 8.38 -10.40 -7.21
N LEU A 118 7.81 -11.59 -7.09
CA LEU A 118 8.45 -12.79 -6.55
C LEU A 118 8.38 -13.95 -7.53
N GLU A 119 8.36 -13.65 -8.82
CA GLU A 119 8.41 -14.65 -9.87
C GLU A 119 9.65 -15.56 -9.66
N ASP A 120 9.41 -16.87 -9.69
CA ASP A 120 10.38 -17.93 -9.42
C ASP A 120 10.96 -17.98 -8.00
N VAL A 121 10.29 -17.37 -7.00
CA VAL A 121 10.70 -17.44 -5.59
C VAL A 121 9.70 -18.26 -4.78
N ASP A 122 10.12 -19.44 -4.31
CA ASP A 122 9.35 -20.21 -3.33
C ASP A 122 9.58 -19.68 -1.91
N LEU A 123 8.70 -18.78 -1.47
CA LEU A 123 8.73 -18.23 -0.11
C LEU A 123 8.46 -19.27 0.99
N PHE A 124 7.91 -20.45 0.67
CA PHE A 124 7.73 -21.52 1.65
C PHE A 124 9.04 -22.25 1.94
N HIS A 125 9.98 -22.22 1.00
CA HIS A 125 11.30 -22.86 1.10
C HIS A 125 12.43 -21.88 0.70
N PRO A 126 12.58 -20.73 1.38
CA PRO A 126 13.57 -19.71 1.00
C PRO A 126 15.02 -20.20 1.17
N GLU A 127 15.23 -21.31 1.88
CA GLU A 127 16.51 -22.03 1.94
C GLU A 127 16.99 -22.57 0.59
N GLY A 128 16.09 -22.73 -0.39
CA GLY A 128 16.42 -23.18 -1.74
C GLY A 128 17.01 -22.10 -2.64
N LEU A 129 16.92 -20.82 -2.27
CA LEU A 129 17.49 -19.70 -3.02
C LEU A 129 19.01 -19.67 -2.82
N ASP A 130 19.79 -19.35 -3.85
CA ASP A 130 21.20 -18.98 -3.63
C ASP A 130 21.33 -17.57 -3.02
N ASP A 131 22.53 -17.22 -2.54
CA ASP A 131 22.78 -15.94 -1.84
C ASP A 131 22.55 -14.72 -2.76
N ASP A 132 22.92 -14.84 -4.03
CA ASP A 132 22.79 -13.76 -5.02
C ASP A 132 21.31 -13.50 -5.31
N ARG A 133 20.54 -14.56 -5.58
CA ARG A 133 19.10 -14.48 -5.83
C ARG A 133 18.34 -13.96 -4.62
N LEU A 134 18.72 -14.36 -3.41
CA LEU A 134 18.15 -13.82 -2.17
C LEU A 134 18.40 -12.32 -2.06
N ALA A 135 19.64 -11.86 -2.30
CA ALA A 135 20.01 -10.46 -2.24
C ALA A 135 19.26 -9.62 -3.31
N ASP A 136 19.20 -10.11 -4.55
CA ASP A 136 18.48 -9.46 -5.65
C ASP A 136 16.98 -9.33 -5.34
N THR A 137 16.36 -10.40 -4.86
CA THR A 137 14.93 -10.41 -4.49
C THR A 137 14.65 -9.43 -3.36
N MET A 138 15.50 -9.38 -2.34
CA MET A 138 15.38 -8.41 -1.25
C MET A 138 15.49 -6.96 -1.75
N ALA A 139 16.44 -6.68 -2.64
CA ALA A 139 16.62 -5.36 -3.22
C ALA A 139 15.41 -4.94 -4.09
N GLN A 140 14.85 -5.87 -4.86
CA GLN A 140 13.63 -5.66 -5.64
C GLN A 140 12.45 -5.33 -4.72
N LEU A 141 12.20 -6.12 -3.67
CA LEU A 141 11.11 -5.84 -2.73
C LEU A 141 11.30 -4.50 -2.01
N GLU A 142 12.55 -4.11 -1.71
CA GLU A 142 12.84 -2.79 -1.12
C GLU A 142 12.52 -1.64 -2.08
N HIS A 143 12.85 -1.79 -3.37
CA HIS A 143 12.48 -0.83 -4.39
C HIS A 143 10.95 -0.68 -4.50
N GLU A 144 10.22 -1.80 -4.57
CA GLU A 144 8.76 -1.80 -4.67
C GLU A 144 8.09 -1.24 -3.40
N GLU A 145 8.57 -1.59 -2.20
CA GLU A 145 8.02 -1.03 -0.95
C GLU A 145 8.15 0.50 -0.90
N ARG A 146 9.29 1.03 -1.37
CA ARG A 146 9.51 2.48 -1.49
C ARG A 146 8.53 3.10 -2.49
N ALA A 147 8.38 2.52 -3.67
CA ALA A 147 7.44 3.00 -4.69
C ALA A 147 5.99 3.02 -4.18
N ILE A 148 5.58 1.96 -3.47
CA ILE A 148 4.25 1.85 -2.83
C ILE A 148 4.09 2.93 -1.75
N SER A 149 5.12 3.16 -0.93
CA SER A 149 5.11 4.18 0.12
C SER A 149 5.01 5.60 -0.45
N ASP A 150 5.69 5.87 -1.55
CA ASP A 150 5.63 7.14 -2.27
C ASP A 150 4.25 7.36 -2.88
N ALA A 151 3.71 6.36 -3.58
CA ALA A 151 2.34 6.39 -4.12
C ALA A 151 1.32 6.63 -3.00
N ARG A 152 1.43 5.91 -1.89
CA ARG A 152 0.57 6.10 -0.70
C ARG A 152 0.64 7.54 -0.19
N THR A 153 1.83 8.11 -0.09
CA THR A 153 2.03 9.48 0.37
C THR A 153 1.39 10.49 -0.58
N ALA A 154 1.49 10.26 -1.89
CA ALA A 154 0.83 11.09 -2.89
C ALA A 154 -0.71 10.99 -2.80
N VAL A 155 -1.27 9.79 -2.61
CA VAL A 155 -2.71 9.58 -2.40
C VAL A 155 -3.22 10.28 -1.14
N ILE A 156 -2.45 10.26 -0.04
CA ILE A 156 -2.79 11.00 1.18
C ILE A 156 -2.95 12.50 0.87
N LYS A 157 -2.01 13.10 0.12
CA LYS A 157 -2.10 14.52 -0.27
C LYS A 157 -3.34 14.83 -1.10
N VAL A 158 -3.70 13.94 -2.04
CA VAL A 158 -4.93 14.05 -2.85
C VAL A 158 -6.17 13.99 -1.95
N HIS A 159 -6.23 13.00 -1.05
CA HIS A 159 -7.33 12.85 -0.11
C HIS A 159 -7.47 14.08 0.81
N ASP A 160 -6.37 14.60 1.35
CA ASP A 160 -6.36 15.79 2.21
C ASP A 160 -6.86 17.03 1.48
N ARG A 161 -6.53 17.17 0.18
CA ARG A 161 -7.04 18.26 -0.67
C ARG A 161 -8.56 18.19 -0.84
N LEU A 162 -9.08 16.99 -1.10
CA LEU A 162 -10.52 16.75 -1.23
C LEU A 162 -11.26 16.98 0.10
N GLN A 163 -10.70 16.49 1.21
CA GLN A 163 -11.25 16.76 2.54
C GLN A 163 -11.26 18.25 2.87
N SER A 164 -10.20 18.98 2.53
CA SER A 164 -10.12 20.43 2.74
C SER A 164 -11.21 21.18 1.98
N GLU A 165 -11.51 20.77 0.74
CA GLU A 165 -12.60 21.36 -0.04
C GLU A 165 -13.97 21.06 0.59
N LEU A 166 -14.22 19.81 1.00
CA LEU A 166 -15.46 19.46 1.69
C LEU A 166 -15.64 20.29 2.97
N MET A 167 -14.58 20.41 3.79
CA MET A 167 -14.59 21.25 4.99
C MET A 167 -14.85 22.74 4.68
N ARG A 168 -14.32 23.27 3.57
CA ARG A 168 -14.60 24.63 3.13
C ARG A 168 -16.09 24.81 2.82
N ARG A 169 -16.67 23.92 2.02
CA ARG A 169 -18.09 23.96 1.65
C ARG A 169 -19.02 23.82 2.86
N TYR A 170 -18.70 22.92 3.79
CA TYR A 170 -19.49 22.76 5.03
C TYR A 170 -19.42 23.98 5.94
N ARG A 171 -18.32 24.75 5.90
CA ARG A 171 -18.20 26.01 6.62
C ARG A 171 -19.03 27.12 5.96
N GLU A 172 -19.08 27.14 4.62
CA GLU A 172 -19.86 28.09 3.83
C GLU A 172 -21.38 27.81 3.92
N ASP A 173 -21.76 26.54 3.90
CA ASP A 173 -23.14 26.09 4.05
C ASP A 173 -23.21 24.83 4.95
N PRO A 174 -23.49 25.02 6.26
CA PRO A 174 -23.64 23.91 7.20
C PRO A 174 -24.81 22.97 6.90
N SER A 175 -25.80 23.39 6.09
CA SER A 175 -26.93 22.53 5.73
C SER A 175 -26.52 21.35 4.84
N LEU A 176 -25.35 21.45 4.20
CA LEU A 176 -24.74 20.39 3.38
C LEU A 176 -24.18 19.23 4.21
N ILE A 177 -24.06 19.39 5.53
CA ILE A 177 -23.68 18.31 6.45
C ILE A 177 -24.90 17.39 6.62
N THR A 178 -25.11 16.53 5.64
CA THR A 178 -26.12 15.47 5.72
C THR A 178 -25.51 14.31 6.51
N ASN A 179 -26.15 13.90 7.61
CA ASN A 179 -25.82 12.68 8.34
C ASN A 179 -26.26 11.47 7.50
N GLU A 180 -25.49 11.10 6.48
CA GLU A 180 -25.63 9.79 5.85
C GLU A 180 -24.93 8.77 6.75
N VAL A 181 -25.76 8.02 7.50
CA VAL A 181 -25.41 6.84 8.30
C VAL A 181 -25.25 5.64 7.39
#